data_AF-A0A9P5RKU3-F1
#
_entry.id   AF-A0A9P5RKU3-F1
#
_cell.length_a   1.000
_cell.length_b   1.000
_cell.length_c   1.000
_cell.angle_alpha   90.00
_cell.angle_beta   90.00
_cell.angle_gamma   90.00
#
_symmetry.space_group_name_H-M   'P 1'
#
loop_
_entity.id
_entity.type
_entity.pdbx_description
1 polymer ?
#
loop_
_entity_poly.entity_id
_entity_poly.type
_entity_poly.pdbx_seq_one_letter_code
_entity_poly.pdbx_strand_id
1 'polypeptide(L)'
;MKSSALLSILLIISFLAIHSSVALGRLTDGVYTIRSHEGSYLADNKATPGDLVEYVRDPTAAASSLPHAQWAVVQNKRASNPNMFSIQNRHSNLFLSLDHSMDARRNPYTNEEPVRLQKEPQDWYLDSVTTAGYYDIESPVMGHQEKAYAIKSPEDGEGEGRLTLQDVDALPSTHRGWLFEAVE
;
A
#
# COMPACT_ATOMS: atom_id res chain seq x y z
N MET A 1 46.74 -29.55 -41.47
CA MET A 1 47.22 -28.59 -40.47
C MET A 1 46.59 -27.24 -40.77
N LYS A 2 46.03 -26.60 -39.73
CA LYS A 2 45.34 -25.28 -39.66
C LYS A 2 43.96 -25.23 -40.34
N SER A 3 42.92 -24.58 -39.83
CA SER A 3 42.35 -24.23 -38.50
C SER A 3 41.24 -23.21 -38.81
N SER A 4 40.15 -23.21 -38.02
CA SER A 4 39.17 -22.13 -37.81
C SER A 4 38.28 -21.69 -39.01
N ALA A 5 37.00 -21.34 -38.87
CA ALA A 5 36.23 -20.93 -37.70
C ALA A 5 34.77 -21.39 -37.80
N LEU A 6 34.27 -21.98 -36.71
CA LEU A 6 32.84 -22.08 -36.40
C LEU A 6 32.39 -20.70 -35.91
N LEU A 7 31.51 -20.04 -36.65
CA LEU A 7 30.86 -18.81 -36.20
C LEU A 7 29.60 -19.20 -35.40
N SER A 8 29.74 -19.26 -34.08
CA SER A 8 28.62 -19.42 -33.15
C SER A 8 27.80 -18.13 -33.11
N ILE A 9 26.56 -18.18 -33.61
CA ILE A 9 25.58 -17.10 -33.42
C ILE A 9 24.93 -17.31 -32.06
N LEU A 10 25.34 -16.50 -31.08
CA LEU A 10 24.73 -16.42 -29.76
C LEU A 10 23.42 -15.60 -29.89
N LEU A 11 22.28 -16.28 -29.78
CA LEU A 11 20.97 -15.63 -29.69
C LEU A 11 20.81 -15.06 -28.27
N ILE A 12 21.06 -13.76 -28.10
CA ILE A 12 20.73 -13.04 -26.87
C ILE A 12 19.22 -12.77 -26.92
N ILE A 13 18.44 -13.57 -26.19
CA ILE A 13 17.03 -13.27 -25.94
C ILE A 13 17.01 -12.08 -24.97
N SER A 14 16.69 -10.91 -25.50
CA SER A 14 16.47 -9.70 -24.73
C SER A 14 15.30 -9.91 -23.77
N PHE A 15 15.56 -9.96 -22.47
CA PHE A 15 14.53 -9.72 -21.47
C PHE A 15 14.13 -8.25 -21.57
N LEU A 16 12.97 -7.99 -22.19
CA LEU A 16 12.29 -6.72 -22.10
C LEU A 16 11.79 -6.61 -20.65
N ALA A 17 12.64 -6.09 -19.76
CA ALA A 17 12.22 -5.62 -18.46
C ALA A 17 11.29 -4.44 -18.72
N ILE A 18 9.99 -4.67 -18.53
CA ILE A 18 8.98 -3.62 -18.43
C ILE A 18 9.39 -2.80 -17.21
N HIS A 19 10.15 -1.74 -17.45
CA HIS A 19 10.42 -0.73 -16.45
C HIS A 19 9.12 0.05 -16.32
N SER A 20 8.25 -0.38 -15.40
CA SER A 20 7.19 0.49 -14.90
C SER A 20 7.88 1.74 -14.38
N SER A 21 7.78 2.83 -15.14
CA SER A 21 8.36 4.11 -14.77
C SER A 21 7.57 4.66 -13.59
N VAL A 22 7.96 4.29 -12.38
CA VAL A 22 7.52 4.98 -11.17
C VAL A 22 8.18 6.36 -11.25
N ALA A 23 7.46 7.31 -11.84
CA ALA A 23 7.90 8.69 -11.90
C ALA A 23 8.17 9.17 -10.46
N LEU A 24 9.26 9.92 -10.27
CA LEU A 24 9.69 10.59 -9.03
C LEU A 24 8.69 11.66 -8.53
N GLY A 25 7.41 11.51 -8.85
CA GLY A 25 6.34 12.42 -8.50
C GLY A 25 5.76 12.08 -7.15
N ARG A 26 5.45 13.14 -6.41
CA ARG A 26 4.51 13.11 -5.30
C ARG A 26 3.23 12.40 -5.70
N LEU A 27 2.65 11.59 -4.82
CA LEU A 27 1.37 10.93 -5.06
C LEU A 27 0.28 11.95 -5.46
N THR A 28 -0.52 11.60 -6.45
CA THR A 28 -1.60 12.44 -6.99
C THR A 28 -2.94 11.73 -6.89
N ASP A 29 -4.03 12.47 -7.07
CA ASP A 29 -5.37 11.88 -7.22
C ASP A 29 -5.35 10.83 -8.34
N GLY A 30 -5.82 9.61 -8.08
CA GLY A 30 -5.75 8.52 -9.05
C GLY A 30 -6.26 7.17 -8.55
N VAL A 31 -6.14 6.15 -9.39
CA VAL A 31 -6.42 4.75 -9.01
C VAL A 31 -5.09 4.01 -8.94
N TYR A 32 -4.89 3.29 -7.84
CA TYR A 32 -3.66 2.59 -7.53
C TYR A 32 -3.95 1.17 -7.07
N THR A 33 -3.04 0.24 -7.35
CA THR A 33 -2.85 -0.91 -6.47
C THR A 33 -1.86 -0.56 -5.38
N ILE A 34 -2.09 -1.04 -4.17
CA ILE A 34 -1.26 -0.79 -3.00
C ILE A 34 -0.61 -2.12 -2.62
N ARG A 35 0.71 -2.25 -2.81
CA ARG A 35 1.44 -3.52 -2.76
C ARG A 35 2.57 -3.47 -1.74
N SER A 36 2.71 -4.52 -0.93
CA SER A 36 3.87 -4.68 -0.06
C SER A 36 5.13 -4.94 -0.88
N HIS A 37 6.29 -4.72 -0.27
CA HIS A 37 7.59 -5.10 -0.84
C HIS A 37 7.62 -6.57 -1.33
N GLU A 38 6.94 -7.48 -0.62
CA GLU A 38 6.89 -8.93 -0.93
C GLU A 38 5.84 -9.32 -1.99
N GLY A 39 5.10 -8.36 -2.52
CA GLY A 39 4.10 -8.61 -3.56
C GLY A 39 2.69 -8.96 -3.06
N SER A 40 2.37 -8.72 -1.79
CA SER A 40 1.00 -8.82 -1.28
C SER A 40 0.24 -7.52 -1.54
N TYR A 41 -0.95 -7.61 -2.11
CA TYR A 41 -1.81 -6.46 -2.41
C TYR A 41 -2.79 -6.20 -1.28
N LEU A 42 -2.96 -4.93 -0.92
CA LEU A 42 -4.11 -4.45 -0.14
C LEU A 42 -5.40 -4.76 -0.91
N ALA A 43 -6.35 -5.46 -0.29
CA ALA A 43 -7.53 -5.94 -1.01
C ALA A 43 -8.82 -5.94 -0.18
N ASP A 44 -9.97 -5.90 -0.86
CA ASP A 44 -11.29 -6.07 -0.27
C ASP A 44 -12.00 -7.36 -0.79
N ASN A 45 -12.07 -8.40 0.03
CA ASN A 45 -12.75 -9.63 -0.40
C ASN A 45 -14.27 -9.57 -0.16
N LYS A 46 -15.00 -8.82 -0.99
CA LYS A 46 -16.47 -8.61 -0.88
C LYS A 46 -16.90 -8.04 0.46
N ALA A 47 -16.14 -7.07 0.94
CA ALA A 47 -16.32 -6.50 2.26
C ALA A 47 -17.65 -5.74 2.40
N THR A 48 -18.18 -5.80 3.61
CA THR A 48 -19.24 -4.98 4.16
C THR A 48 -18.65 -3.98 5.17
N PRO A 49 -19.36 -2.88 5.49
CA PRO A 49 -18.85 -1.91 6.46
C PRO A 49 -18.58 -2.57 7.82
N GLY A 50 -17.40 -2.31 8.38
CA GLY A 50 -16.89 -2.92 9.61
C GLY A 50 -15.98 -4.12 9.37
N ASP A 51 -15.95 -4.69 8.16
CA ASP A 51 -15.06 -5.80 7.85
C ASP A 51 -13.59 -5.38 7.91
N LEU A 52 -12.74 -6.34 8.25
CA LEU A 52 -11.30 -6.15 8.28
C LEU A 52 -10.75 -6.00 6.87
N VAL A 53 -9.70 -5.19 6.74
CA VAL A 53 -8.92 -5.14 5.50
C VAL A 53 -7.98 -6.34 5.47
N GLU A 54 -7.96 -7.01 4.32
CA GLU A 54 -7.12 -8.17 4.07
C GLU A 54 -6.01 -7.79 3.08
N TYR A 55 -5.00 -8.65 3.01
CA TYR A 55 -4.05 -8.63 1.91
C TYR A 55 -4.02 -9.98 1.20
N VAL A 56 -3.90 -9.92 -0.12
CA VAL A 56 -3.86 -11.10 -0.98
C VAL A 56 -2.49 -11.17 -1.64
N ARG A 57 -1.83 -12.32 -1.51
CA ARG A 57 -0.55 -12.58 -2.18
C ARG A 57 -0.81 -13.18 -3.56
N ASP A 58 -0.55 -12.41 -4.61
CA ASP A 58 -0.52 -12.91 -5.98
C ASP A 58 0.70 -12.35 -6.72
N PRO A 59 1.83 -13.08 -6.74
CA PRO A 59 3.05 -12.60 -7.37
C PRO A 59 2.97 -12.60 -8.91
N THR A 60 1.88 -13.08 -9.50
CA THR A 60 1.73 -13.23 -10.96
C THR A 60 0.66 -12.35 -11.59
N ALA A 61 -0.26 -11.81 -10.79
CA ALA A 61 -1.29 -10.91 -11.26
C ALA A 61 -0.70 -9.54 -11.62
N ALA A 62 -1.08 -9.04 -12.80
CA ALA A 62 -0.91 -7.62 -13.13
C ALA A 62 -1.88 -6.79 -12.29
N ALA A 63 -1.45 -5.59 -11.85
CA ALA A 63 -2.24 -4.67 -11.04
C ALA A 63 -3.67 -4.41 -11.56
N SER A 64 -3.84 -4.33 -12.88
CA SER A 64 -5.14 -4.11 -13.54
C SER A 64 -6.09 -5.31 -13.50
N SER A 65 -5.58 -6.51 -13.20
CA SER A 65 -6.35 -7.76 -13.23
C SER A 65 -7.01 -8.14 -11.90
N LEU A 66 -6.80 -7.34 -10.85
CA LEU A 66 -7.35 -7.54 -9.50
C LEU A 66 -8.32 -6.40 -9.12
N PRO A 67 -9.60 -6.43 -9.54
CA PRO A 67 -10.55 -5.34 -9.26
C PRO A 67 -10.71 -5.00 -7.77
N HIS A 68 -10.58 -6.00 -6.90
CA HIS A 68 -10.69 -5.89 -5.44
C HIS A 68 -9.42 -5.32 -4.78
N ALA A 69 -8.33 -5.16 -5.52
CA ALA A 69 -7.09 -4.55 -5.05
C ALA A 69 -6.87 -3.12 -5.62
N GLN A 70 -7.88 -2.56 -6.30
CA GLN A 70 -7.82 -1.22 -6.88
C GLN A 70 -8.43 -0.19 -5.93
N TRP A 71 -7.66 0.85 -5.63
CA TRP A 71 -8.03 1.88 -4.67
C TRP A 71 -7.98 3.25 -5.31
N ALA A 72 -9.09 3.99 -5.24
CA ALA A 72 -9.09 5.42 -5.51
C ALA A 72 -8.42 6.13 -4.34
N VAL A 73 -7.33 6.84 -4.63
CA VAL A 73 -6.60 7.66 -3.67
C VAL A 73 -6.84 9.11 -4.05
N VAL A 74 -7.40 9.89 -3.13
CA VAL A 74 -7.83 11.26 -3.39
C VAL A 74 -7.34 12.18 -2.29
N GLN A 75 -6.64 13.25 -2.67
CA GLN A 75 -6.08 14.23 -1.75
C GLN A 75 -7.20 15.04 -1.08
N ASN A 76 -7.13 15.17 0.24
CA ASN A 76 -7.97 16.11 0.95
C ASN A 76 -7.46 17.54 0.76
N LYS A 77 -8.03 18.24 -0.23
CA LYS A 77 -7.69 19.64 -0.58
C LYS A 77 -8.10 20.67 0.49
N ARG A 78 -8.86 20.25 1.50
CA ARG A 78 -9.23 21.10 2.65
C ARG A 78 -8.27 20.96 3.82
N ALA A 79 -7.47 19.89 3.87
CA ALA A 79 -6.44 19.72 4.89
C ALA A 79 -5.32 20.73 4.68
N SER A 80 -4.78 21.27 5.77
CA SER A 80 -3.58 22.10 5.74
C SER A 80 -2.34 21.32 5.32
N ASN A 81 -2.32 20.01 5.62
CA ASN A 81 -1.27 19.10 5.23
C ASN A 81 -1.60 18.50 3.86
N PRO A 82 -0.77 18.75 2.84
CA PRO A 82 -1.08 18.30 1.49
C PRO A 82 -0.80 16.80 1.26
N ASN A 83 -0.31 16.05 2.24
CA ASN A 83 -0.14 14.59 2.17
C ASN A 83 -1.30 13.81 2.82
N MET A 84 -2.44 14.46 3.04
CA MET A 84 -3.65 13.81 3.56
C MET A 84 -4.50 13.29 2.40
N PHE A 85 -4.82 12.00 2.42
CA PHE A 85 -5.58 11.33 1.36
C PHE A 85 -6.66 10.40 1.92
N SER A 86 -7.83 10.39 1.30
CA SER A 86 -8.79 9.30 1.48
C SER A 86 -8.45 8.14 0.54
N ILE A 87 -8.59 6.91 1.02
CA ILE A 87 -8.30 5.69 0.25
C ILE A 87 -9.58 4.86 0.18
N GLN A 88 -10.16 4.73 -1.01
CA GLN A 88 -11.44 4.05 -1.23
C GLN A 88 -11.26 2.86 -2.17
N ASN A 89 -11.74 1.68 -1.77
CA ASN A 89 -11.73 0.53 -2.66
C ASN A 89 -12.74 0.74 -3.80
N ARG A 90 -12.32 0.51 -5.05
CA ARG A 90 -13.15 0.69 -6.25
C ARG A 90 -14.24 -0.36 -6.41
N HIS A 91 -14.07 -1.54 -5.81
CA HIS A 91 -15.01 -2.65 -5.91
C HIS A 91 -16.16 -2.50 -4.91
N SER A 92 -15.87 -2.39 -3.61
CA SER A 92 -16.92 -2.21 -2.57
C SER A 92 -17.39 -0.77 -2.39
N ASN A 93 -16.65 0.22 -2.86
CA ASN A 93 -16.83 1.65 -2.54
C ASN A 93 -16.69 1.98 -1.04
N LEU A 94 -16.00 1.13 -0.27
CA LEU A 94 -15.69 1.37 1.14
C LEU A 94 -14.31 2.01 1.29
N PHE A 95 -14.16 2.82 2.34
CA PHE A 95 -12.94 3.53 2.68
C PHE A 95 -12.11 2.74 3.68
N LEU A 96 -10.78 2.83 3.52
CA LEU A 96 -9.83 2.42 4.52
C LEU A 96 -10.02 3.29 5.77
N SER A 97 -10.26 2.66 6.92
CA SER A 97 -10.61 3.36 8.16
C SER A 97 -10.17 2.58 9.39
N LEU A 98 -10.14 3.27 10.52
CA LEU A 98 -10.06 2.67 11.85
C LEU A 98 -11.47 2.63 12.46
N ASP A 99 -11.72 1.70 13.39
CA ASP A 99 -13.05 1.47 14.01
C ASP A 99 -13.46 2.57 15.01
N HIS A 100 -12.55 3.51 15.28
CA HIS A 100 -12.74 4.50 16.34
C HIS A 100 -13.36 5.78 15.79
N SER A 101 -14.24 6.40 16.58
CA SER A 101 -14.61 7.80 16.36
C SER A 101 -13.33 8.62 16.25
N MET A 102 -13.27 9.56 15.30
CA MET A 102 -12.14 10.49 15.07
C MET A 102 -11.68 11.28 16.33
N ASP A 103 -12.37 11.14 17.47
CA ASP A 103 -11.91 11.63 18.78
C ASP A 103 -10.87 10.67 19.40
N ALA A 104 -9.66 10.66 18.86
CA ALA A 104 -8.57 9.83 19.40
C ALA A 104 -8.10 10.25 20.80
N ARG A 105 -8.57 11.40 21.33
CA ARG A 105 -8.31 11.77 22.74
C ARG A 105 -9.07 10.86 23.69
N ARG A 106 -10.20 10.30 23.25
CA ARG A 106 -10.97 9.32 24.04
C ARG A 106 -10.50 7.90 23.79
N ASN A 107 -10.15 7.57 22.55
CA ASN A 107 -9.69 6.25 22.15
C ASN A 107 -8.39 6.35 21.35
N PRO A 108 -7.24 6.47 22.04
CA PRO A 108 -5.95 6.51 21.35
C PRO A 108 -5.66 5.15 20.69
N TYR A 109 -5.08 5.19 19.49
CA TYR A 109 -4.64 3.98 18.79
C TYR A 109 -3.49 3.28 19.52
N THR A 110 -3.44 1.96 19.36
CA THR A 110 -2.40 1.09 19.90
C THR A 110 -1.87 0.16 18.81
N ASN A 111 -0.76 -0.53 19.10
CA ASN A 111 -0.28 -1.60 18.23
C ASN A 111 -1.36 -2.69 18.08
N GLU A 112 -1.33 -3.38 16.94
CA GLU A 112 -2.25 -4.46 16.59
C GLU A 112 -3.72 -4.05 16.40
N GLU A 113 -4.01 -2.74 16.40
CA GLU A 113 -5.34 -2.22 16.09
C GLU A 113 -5.69 -2.60 14.64
N PRO A 114 -6.81 -3.31 14.41
CA PRO A 114 -7.18 -3.73 13.07
C PRO A 114 -7.59 -2.56 12.17
N VAL A 115 -7.17 -2.62 10.91
CA VAL A 115 -7.67 -1.74 9.87
C VAL A 115 -8.97 -2.32 9.30
N ARG A 116 -9.95 -1.46 9.05
CA ARG A 116 -11.29 -1.81 8.60
C ARG A 116 -11.71 -1.07 7.35
N LEU A 117 -12.81 -1.53 6.76
CA LEU A 117 -13.52 -0.88 5.68
C LEU A 117 -14.80 -0.22 6.18
N GLN A 118 -15.01 1.06 5.85
CA GLN A 118 -16.14 1.86 6.32
C GLN A 118 -16.82 2.63 5.20
N LYS A 119 -18.04 3.12 5.45
CA LYS A 119 -18.77 3.95 4.46
C LYS A 119 -18.29 5.39 4.42
N GLU A 120 -17.85 5.92 5.56
CA GLU A 120 -17.40 7.29 5.70
C GLU A 120 -15.89 7.38 5.42
N PRO A 121 -15.43 8.45 4.76
CA PRO A 121 -14.01 8.63 4.49
C PRO A 121 -13.26 8.94 5.78
N GLN A 122 -12.11 8.27 5.94
CA GLN A 122 -11.04 8.68 6.83
C GLN A 122 -9.86 9.11 5.97
N ASP A 123 -9.27 10.25 6.30
CA ASP A 123 -8.02 10.67 5.67
C ASP A 123 -6.83 10.01 6.37
N TRP A 124 -5.84 9.63 5.58
CA TRP A 124 -4.57 9.06 6.03
C TRP A 124 -3.44 9.97 5.62
N TYR A 125 -2.41 10.07 6.47
CA TYR A 125 -1.17 10.74 6.08
C TYR A 125 -0.33 9.75 5.29
N LEU A 126 0.04 10.12 4.06
CA LEU A 126 0.90 9.29 3.21
C LEU A 126 2.32 9.85 3.23
N ASP A 127 3.17 9.29 4.09
CA ASP A 127 4.56 9.73 4.22
C ASP A 127 5.45 9.00 3.23
N SER A 128 6.19 9.74 2.41
CA SER A 128 7.09 9.12 1.45
C SER A 128 8.28 8.52 2.18
N VAL A 129 8.55 7.23 1.97
CA VAL A 129 9.79 6.61 2.47
C VAL A 129 10.95 6.85 1.49
N THR A 130 12.16 6.42 1.86
CA THR A 130 13.37 6.63 1.04
C THR A 130 13.30 5.99 -0.36
N THR A 131 12.43 4.99 -0.53
CA THR A 131 12.25 4.27 -1.79
C THR A 131 11.12 4.91 -2.60
N ALA A 132 11.40 5.30 -3.84
CA ALA A 132 10.42 5.97 -4.70
C ALA A 132 9.16 5.12 -4.90
N GLY A 133 7.98 5.76 -4.79
CA GLY A 133 6.68 5.12 -4.94
C GLY A 133 6.17 4.39 -3.69
N TYR A 134 7.02 4.22 -2.67
CA TYR A 134 6.63 3.64 -1.40
C TYR A 134 6.23 4.72 -0.40
N TYR A 135 5.17 4.44 0.36
CA TYR A 135 4.64 5.34 1.39
C TYR A 135 4.24 4.56 2.64
N ASP A 136 4.45 5.18 3.79
CA ASP A 136 3.79 4.76 5.02
C ASP A 136 2.37 5.31 5.04
N ILE A 137 1.40 4.44 5.33
CA ILE A 137 -0.01 4.80 5.45
C ILE A 137 -0.27 5.06 6.93
N GLU A 138 -0.08 6.31 7.34
CA GLU A 138 -0.12 6.74 8.72
C GLU A 138 -1.51 7.22 9.13
N SER A 139 -1.89 6.83 10.36
CA SER A 139 -3.08 7.33 11.01
C SER A 139 -3.06 8.85 11.10
N PRO A 140 -4.17 9.54 10.78
CA PRO A 140 -4.25 10.99 10.88
C PRO A 140 -4.24 11.50 12.33
N VAL A 141 -4.46 10.61 13.31
CA VAL A 141 -4.46 10.95 14.72
C VAL A 141 -3.36 10.22 15.46
N MET A 142 -2.63 10.98 16.28
CA MET A 142 -1.64 10.44 17.20
C MET A 142 -2.34 9.50 18.18
N GLY A 143 -1.77 8.31 18.34
CA GLY A 143 -2.27 7.30 19.27
C GLY A 143 -1.79 7.55 20.70
N HIS A 144 -1.75 6.47 21.48
CA HIS A 144 -1.44 6.57 22.91
C HIS A 144 -0.01 7.10 23.09
N GLN A 145 0.20 7.97 24.09
CA GLN A 145 1.49 8.64 24.34
C GLN A 145 1.98 9.54 23.20
N GLU A 146 1.07 10.07 22.36
CA GLU A 146 1.44 10.96 21.25
C GLU A 146 2.37 10.28 20.24
N LYS A 147 2.13 9.01 19.96
CA LYS A 147 2.87 8.22 18.97
C LYS A 147 2.16 8.19 17.62
N ALA A 148 2.94 8.18 16.54
CA ALA A 148 2.43 7.97 15.20
C ALA A 148 2.28 6.46 14.95
N TYR A 149 1.25 6.07 14.19
CA TYR A 149 0.99 4.67 13.87
C TYR A 149 0.77 4.52 12.37
N ALA A 150 1.41 3.54 11.76
CA ALA A 150 1.27 3.20 10.35
C ALA A 150 0.65 1.82 10.17
N ILE A 151 -0.02 1.59 9.04
CA ILE A 151 -0.45 0.26 8.65
C ILE A 151 0.78 -0.59 8.34
N LYS A 152 1.04 -1.61 9.15
CA LYS A 152 2.16 -2.52 8.96
C LYS A 152 1.98 -3.28 7.63
N SER A 153 2.97 -3.19 6.74
CA SER A 153 3.00 -4.05 5.56
C SER A 153 3.37 -5.48 5.95
N PRO A 154 2.75 -6.50 5.35
CA PRO A 154 3.09 -7.90 5.63
C PRO A 154 4.58 -8.18 5.39
N GLU A 155 5.18 -8.92 6.31
CA GLU A 155 6.58 -9.36 6.22
C GLU A 155 6.71 -10.76 5.59
N ASP A 156 7.94 -11.12 5.25
CA ASP A 156 8.28 -12.39 4.63
C ASP A 156 7.79 -13.60 5.44
N GLY A 157 7.01 -14.47 4.80
CA GLY A 157 6.49 -15.69 5.41
C GLY A 157 5.22 -15.50 6.25
N GLU A 158 4.72 -14.27 6.39
CA GLU A 158 3.35 -14.03 6.86
C GLU A 158 2.39 -14.51 5.74
N GLY A 159 1.46 -15.41 6.09
CA GLY A 159 0.44 -15.96 5.18
C GLY A 159 -0.63 -14.92 4.84
N GLU A 160 -1.85 -15.32 4.46
CA GLU A 160 -2.97 -14.36 4.45
C GLU A 160 -3.24 -13.85 5.87
N GLY A 161 -3.51 -12.55 6.01
CA GLY A 161 -3.65 -11.94 7.32
C GLY A 161 -4.46 -10.65 7.30
N ARG A 162 -4.84 -10.23 8.51
CA ARG A 162 -5.45 -8.91 8.74
C ARG A 162 -4.36 -7.85 8.82
N LEU A 163 -4.68 -6.64 8.39
CA LEU A 163 -3.79 -5.50 8.57
C LEU A 163 -4.01 -4.85 9.91
N THR A 164 -2.91 -4.47 10.54
CA THR A 164 -2.91 -3.81 11.84
C THR A 164 -2.02 -2.58 11.84
N LEU A 165 -2.28 -1.69 12.81
CA LEU A 165 -1.40 -0.58 13.10
C LEU A 165 -0.16 -1.02 13.88
N GLN A 166 0.95 -0.37 13.59
CA GLN A 166 2.19 -0.47 14.34
C GLN A 166 2.75 0.94 14.59
N ASP A 167 3.27 1.17 15.79
CA ASP A 167 3.99 2.38 16.16
C ASP A 167 5.15 2.61 15.19
N VAL A 168 5.19 3.79 14.57
CA VAL A 168 6.19 4.14 13.53
C VAL A 168 7.61 4.01 14.07
N ASP A 169 7.85 4.40 15.32
CA ASP A 169 9.16 4.32 15.97
C ASP A 169 9.60 2.87 16.27
N ALA A 170 8.65 1.93 16.24
CA ALA A 170 8.87 0.52 16.49
C ALA A 170 8.83 -0.34 15.20
N LEU A 171 8.71 0.29 14.02
CA LEU A 171 8.80 -0.42 12.75
C LEU A 171 10.22 -0.99 12.57
N PRO A 172 10.35 -2.23 12.06
CA PRO A 172 11.66 -2.83 11.85
C PRO A 172 12.45 -2.06 10.79
N SER A 173 13.78 -2.09 10.83
CA SER A 173 14.63 -1.43 9.81
C SER A 173 14.46 -1.98 8.39
N THR A 174 13.85 -3.17 8.29
CA THR A 174 13.47 -3.82 7.03
C THR A 174 12.15 -3.31 6.48
N HIS A 175 11.38 -2.54 7.24
CA HIS A 175 10.15 -1.91 6.78
C HIS A 175 10.41 -1.04 5.55
N ARG A 176 9.51 -1.10 4.58
CA ARG A 176 9.61 -0.39 3.30
C ARG A 176 8.35 0.41 2.97
N GLY A 177 7.34 0.39 3.83
CA GLY A 177 6.03 0.94 3.51
C GLY A 177 5.32 0.17 2.39
N TRP A 178 4.37 0.84 1.76
CA TRP A 178 3.51 0.31 0.70
C TRP A 178 3.81 0.97 -0.64
N LEU A 179 4.02 0.18 -1.68
CA LEU A 179 4.18 0.67 -3.04
C LEU A 179 2.82 1.02 -3.64
N PHE A 180 2.68 2.25 -4.14
CA PHE A 180 1.50 2.70 -4.87
C PHE A 180 1.78 2.62 -6.38
N GLU A 181 1.21 1.61 -7.04
CA GLU A 181 1.36 1.40 -8.49
C GLU A 181 0.10 1.92 -9.19
N ALA A 182 0.25 2.92 -10.05
CA ALA A 182 -0.89 3.49 -10.78
C ALA A 182 -1.52 2.44 -11.70
N VAL A 183 -2.86 2.40 -11.72
CA VAL A 183 -3.64 1.60 -12.65
C VAL A 183 -4.00 2.49 -13.85
N GLU A 184 -3.45 2.15 -15.02
CA GLU A 184 -3.75 2.83 -16.30
C GLU A 184 -5.15 2.49 -16.84
#